data_AF-K1Y8H8-F1
#
_entry.id   AF-K1Y8H8-F1
#
_cell.length_a   1.000
_cell.length_b   1.000
_cell.length_c   1.000
_cell.angle_alpha   90.00
_cell.angle_beta   90.00
_cell.angle_gamma   90.00
#
_symmetry.space_group_name_H-M   'P 1'
#
loop_
_entity.id
_entity.type
_entity.pdbx_description
1 polymer ?
#
loop_
_entity_poly.entity_id
_entity_poly.type
_entity_poly.pdbx_seq_one_letter_code
_entity_poly.pdbx_strand_id
1 'polypeptide(L)'
;MKEVALREELSTKESYWYNHILKQRENGDTRNEYGIKHGIGKKSLYRWEKHFIQKGIIRSEIKARHKSKFQSVQIIKTSPRPESGVIRIHFPNGLILEMQGEISSERLAIMISNWI
;
A
#
# COMPACT_ATOMS: atom_id res chain seq x y z
N MET A 1 19.41 -17.55 -10.30
CA MET A 1 19.57 -18.41 -11.50
C MET A 1 18.26 -18.67 -12.25
N LYS A 2 17.05 -18.68 -11.64
CA LYS A 2 15.77 -18.92 -12.37
C LYS A 2 15.34 -17.82 -13.37
N GLU A 3 15.77 -16.57 -13.18
CA GLU A 3 15.33 -15.44 -14.02
C GLU A 3 15.92 -15.45 -15.44
N VAL A 4 17.07 -16.10 -15.63
CA VAL A 4 17.79 -16.11 -16.93
C VAL A 4 17.22 -17.17 -17.87
N ALA A 5 16.88 -18.36 -17.36
CA ALA A 5 16.35 -19.47 -18.16
C ALA A 5 14.96 -19.19 -18.76
N LEU A 6 14.14 -18.38 -18.09
CA LEU A 6 12.79 -18.02 -18.58
C LEU A 6 12.79 -16.99 -19.72
N ARG A 7 13.92 -16.30 -19.98
CA ARG A 7 14.01 -15.32 -21.07
C ARG A 7 14.09 -15.97 -22.45
N GLU A 8 14.59 -17.20 -22.53
CA GLU A 8 14.79 -17.91 -23.80
C GLU A 8 13.49 -18.53 -24.36
N GLU A 9 12.43 -18.63 -23.56
CA GLU A 9 11.12 -19.15 -23.97
C GLU A 9 10.06 -18.05 -24.25
N LEU A 10 10.44 -16.77 -24.21
CA LEU A 10 9.51 -15.68 -24.43
C LEU A 10 9.19 -15.52 -25.91
N SER A 11 7.89 -15.49 -26.23
CA SER A 11 7.44 -15.07 -27.55
C SER A 11 7.95 -13.66 -27.88
N THR A 12 8.11 -13.32 -29.18
CA THR A 12 8.48 -11.97 -29.65
C THR A 12 7.61 -10.88 -29.01
N LYS A 13 6.32 -11.15 -28.83
CA LYS A 13 5.38 -10.24 -28.15
C LYS A 13 5.69 -10.11 -26.66
N GLU A 14 6.02 -11.21 -26.00
CA GLU A 14 6.38 -11.23 -24.58
C GLU A 14 7.68 -10.47 -24.33
N SER A 15 8.71 -10.71 -25.14
CA SER A 15 9.99 -9.99 -25.07
C SER A 15 9.82 -8.48 -25.25
N TYR A 16 8.95 -8.05 -26.17
CA TYR A 16 8.60 -6.63 -26.33
C TYR A 16 8.08 -6.01 -25.02
N TRP A 17 7.08 -6.64 -24.40
CA TRP A 17 6.47 -6.12 -23.18
C TRP A 17 7.40 -6.23 -21.97
N TYR A 18 8.17 -7.31 -21.89
CA TYR A 18 9.15 -7.52 -20.83
C TYR A 18 10.21 -6.43 -20.83
N ASN A 19 10.74 -6.07 -22.01
CA ASN A 19 11.70 -4.98 -22.16
C ASN A 19 11.14 -3.62 -21.73
N HIS A 20 9.88 -3.33 -22.06
CA HIS A 20 9.24 -2.09 -21.62
C HIS A 20 9.05 -2.04 -20.10
N ILE A 21 8.69 -3.16 -19.47
CA ILE A 21 8.53 -3.24 -18.01
C ILE A 21 9.87 -3.06 -17.30
N LEU A 22 10.93 -3.68 -17.81
CA LEU A 22 12.28 -3.48 -17.27
C LEU A 22 12.73 -2.03 -17.38
N LYS A 23 12.64 -1.42 -18.58
CA LYS A 23 13.00 -0.02 -18.78
C LYS A 23 12.18 0.93 -17.90
N GLN A 24 10.90 0.64 -17.71
CA GLN A 24 10.05 1.42 -16.82
C GLN A 24 10.53 1.35 -15.36
N ARG A 25 10.97 0.17 -14.91
CA ARG A 25 11.53 -0.03 -13.55
C ARG A 25 12.90 0.63 -13.38
N GLU A 26 13.77 0.51 -14.38
CA GLU A 26 15.10 1.14 -14.39
C GLU A 26 15.01 2.67 -14.33
N ASN A 27 14.06 3.25 -15.08
CA ASN A 27 13.84 4.70 -15.05
C ASN A 27 13.16 5.18 -13.76
N GLY A 28 12.51 4.29 -13.00
CA GLY A 28 11.73 4.65 -11.82
C GLY A 28 10.42 5.40 -12.12
N ASP A 29 10.07 5.53 -13.41
CA ASP A 29 8.87 6.23 -13.86
C ASP A 29 7.59 5.53 -13.37
N THR A 30 6.54 6.30 -13.08
CA THR A 30 5.21 5.70 -12.93
C THR A 30 4.74 5.15 -14.28
N ARG A 31 3.89 4.11 -14.26
CA ARG A 31 3.33 3.53 -15.50
C ARG A 31 2.62 4.57 -16.38
N ASN A 32 2.09 5.64 -15.79
CA ASN A 32 1.44 6.71 -16.53
C ASN A 32 2.46 7.59 -17.26
N GLU A 33 3.51 8.03 -16.56
CA GLU A 33 4.58 8.85 -17.14
C GLU A 33 5.32 8.09 -18.25
N TYR A 34 5.70 6.84 -17.99
CA TYR A 34 6.34 5.98 -18.98
C TYR A 34 5.44 5.75 -20.21
N GLY A 35 4.15 5.52 -19.98
CA GLY A 35 3.15 5.35 -21.04
C GLY A 35 3.01 6.57 -21.93
N ILE A 36 2.97 7.78 -21.34
CA ILE A 36 2.92 9.04 -22.10
C ILE A 36 4.21 9.22 -22.92
N LYS A 37 5.38 8.99 -22.31
CA LYS A 37 6.69 9.19 -22.94
C LYS A 37 6.95 8.25 -24.12
N HIS A 38 6.45 7.02 -24.04
CA HIS A 38 6.73 5.97 -25.04
C HIS A 38 5.52 5.61 -25.90
N GLY A 39 4.38 6.32 -25.76
CA GLY A 39 3.17 6.04 -26.53
C GLY A 39 2.50 4.71 -26.18
N ILE A 40 2.67 4.23 -24.95
CA ILE A 40 2.20 2.91 -24.50
C ILE A 40 1.03 3.07 -23.55
N GLY A 41 -0.03 2.30 -23.80
CA GLY A 41 -1.19 2.27 -22.91
C GLY A 41 -0.85 1.74 -21.52
N LYS A 42 -1.10 2.53 -20.47
CA LYS A 42 -0.88 2.13 -19.07
C LYS A 42 -1.56 0.82 -18.67
N LYS A 43 -2.75 0.54 -19.24
CA LYS A 43 -3.50 -0.70 -19.01
C LYS A 43 -2.77 -1.92 -19.59
N SER A 44 -2.13 -1.76 -20.74
CA SER A 44 -1.35 -2.82 -21.39
C SER A 44 -0.11 -3.15 -20.57
N LEU A 45 0.64 -2.14 -20.12
CA LEU A 45 1.77 -2.32 -19.20
C LEU A 45 1.37 -3.11 -17.96
N TYR A 46 0.28 -2.71 -17.30
CA TYR A 46 -0.23 -3.41 -16.11
C TYR A 46 -0.64 -4.85 -16.40
N ARG A 47 -1.35 -5.10 -17.51
CA ARG A 47 -1.79 -6.45 -17.89
C ARG A 47 -0.60 -7.39 -18.11
N TRP A 48 0.42 -6.91 -18.83
CA TRP A 48 1.61 -7.70 -19.13
C TRP A 48 2.49 -7.92 -17.90
N GLU A 49 2.61 -6.93 -17.02
CA GLU A 49 3.32 -7.10 -15.76
C GLU A 49 2.64 -8.17 -14.88
N LYS A 50 1.30 -8.15 -14.78
CA LYS A 50 0.56 -9.19 -14.07
C LYS A 50 0.78 -10.57 -14.69
N HIS A 51 0.77 -10.67 -16.02
CA HIS A 51 1.07 -11.91 -16.75
C HIS A 51 2.45 -12.46 -16.40
N PHE A 52 3.49 -11.62 -16.39
CA PHE A 52 4.84 -12.04 -16.02
C PHE A 52 5.01 -12.40 -14.55
N ILE A 53 4.28 -11.74 -13.65
CA ILE A 53 4.23 -12.12 -12.23
C ILE A 53 3.58 -13.49 -12.06
N GLN A 54 2.47 -13.75 -12.74
CA GLN A 54 1.78 -15.05 -12.69
C GLN A 54 2.63 -16.19 -13.25
N LYS A 55 3.40 -15.92 -14.31
CA LYS A 55 4.40 -16.85 -14.85
C LYS A 55 5.65 -17.00 -13.97
N GLY A 56 5.79 -16.21 -12.90
CA GLY A 56 6.96 -16.23 -12.03
C GLY A 56 8.25 -15.67 -12.66
N ILE A 57 8.13 -14.99 -13.82
CA ILE A 57 9.25 -14.40 -14.56
C ILE A 57 9.74 -13.13 -13.88
N ILE A 58 8.79 -12.32 -13.38
CA ILE A 58 9.08 -11.08 -12.67
C ILE A 58 8.61 -11.25 -11.24
N ARG A 59 9.48 -10.93 -10.27
CA ARG A 59 9.04 -10.84 -8.88
C ARG A 59 8.08 -9.67 -8.73
N SER A 60 6.97 -9.96 -8.05
CA SER A 60 6.02 -8.94 -7.64
C SER A 60 6.75 -7.92 -6.75
N GLU A 61 7.13 -6.79 -7.33
CA GLU A 61 7.57 -5.61 -6.58
C GLU A 61 6.37 -4.85 -6.01
N ILE A 62 5.32 -5.56 -5.58
CA ILE A 62 4.33 -4.98 -4.67
C ILE A 62 5.05 -4.77 -3.33
N LYS A 63 6.05 -3.89 -3.31
CA LYS A 63 6.39 -3.09 -2.16
C LYS A 63 5.11 -2.35 -1.86
N ALA A 64 4.46 -2.81 -0.80
CA ALA A 64 3.41 -2.20 -0.03
C ALA A 64 3.47 -0.65 0.00
N ARG A 65 3.14 0.01 -1.11
CA ARG A 65 2.97 1.46 -1.21
C ARG A 65 1.51 1.87 -1.19
N HIS A 66 0.59 0.90 -1.11
CA HIS A 66 -0.67 1.16 -0.45
C HIS A 66 -0.40 1.11 1.04
N LYS A 67 0.10 2.22 1.61
CA LYS A 67 -0.28 2.55 2.99
C LYS A 67 -1.80 2.48 2.98
N SER A 68 -2.36 1.44 3.61
CA SER A 68 -3.80 1.35 3.74
C SER A 68 -4.27 2.67 4.32
N LYS A 69 -5.08 3.41 3.57
CA LYS A 69 -5.72 4.63 4.11
C LYS A 69 -6.68 4.28 5.25
N PHE A 70 -7.01 3.00 5.39
CA PHE A 70 -7.87 2.45 6.42
C PHE A 70 -7.04 1.65 7.41
N GLN A 71 -6.94 2.15 8.64
CA GLN A 71 -6.38 1.39 9.75
C GLN A 71 -7.48 0.47 10.29
N SER A 72 -7.20 -0.82 10.43
CA SER A 72 -8.13 -1.74 11.09
C SER A 72 -8.10 -1.49 12.59
N VAL A 73 -9.16 -0.90 13.13
CA VAL A 73 -9.34 -0.77 14.58
C VAL A 73 -10.00 -2.05 15.08
N GLN A 74 -9.26 -2.86 15.84
CA GLN A 74 -9.85 -3.97 16.59
C GLN A 74 -10.37 -3.42 17.92
N ILE A 75 -11.69 -3.49 18.14
CA ILE A 75 -12.28 -3.25 19.45
C ILE A 75 -11.99 -4.49 20.28
N ILE A 76 -10.90 -4.45 21.05
CA ILE A 76 -10.62 -5.47 22.04
C ILE A 76 -11.67 -5.28 23.15
N LYS A 77 -12.64 -6.20 23.23
CA LYS A 77 -13.57 -6.30 24.36
C LYS A 77 -12.80 -6.82 25.58
N THR A 78 -11.91 -6.01 26.11
CA THR A 78 -11.35 -6.19 27.45
C THR A 78 -11.85 -5.05 28.30
N SER A 79 -12.93 -5.32 29.04
CA SER A 79 -13.03 -4.74 30.37
C SER A 79 -11.86 -5.31 31.16
N PRO A 80 -10.99 -4.44 31.66
CA PRO A 80 -11.14 -4.06 33.04
C PRO A 80 -11.29 -2.55 33.12
N ARG A 81 -12.41 -2.14 33.72
CA ARG A 81 -12.61 -0.79 34.26
C ARG A 81 -11.30 -0.35 34.93
N PRO A 82 -10.54 0.61 34.39
CA PRO A 82 -9.37 1.08 35.08
C PRO A 82 -9.86 1.87 36.29
N GLU A 83 -9.51 1.39 37.49
CA GLU A 83 -9.84 2.06 38.75
C GLU A 83 -9.23 3.47 38.85
N SER A 84 -8.35 3.84 37.91
CA SER A 84 -7.98 5.21 37.60
C SER A 84 -8.36 5.52 36.16
N GLY A 85 -9.42 6.32 35.98
CA GLY A 85 -9.99 6.68 34.68
C GLY A 85 -9.08 7.59 33.86
N VAL A 86 -7.92 7.09 33.43
CA VAL A 86 -6.99 7.82 32.56
C VAL A 86 -6.82 7.08 31.24
N ILE A 87 -7.27 7.69 30.14
CA ILE A 87 -7.06 7.19 28.78
C ILE A 87 -5.92 7.98 28.14
N ARG A 88 -4.90 7.27 27.65
CA ARG A 88 -3.79 7.84 26.89
C ARG A 88 -3.85 7.36 25.44
N ILE A 89 -3.96 8.29 24.50
CA ILE A 89 -3.92 8.01 23.06
C ILE A 89 -2.58 8.52 22.52
N HIS A 90 -1.75 7.60 22.02
CA HIS A 90 -0.46 7.92 21.41
C HIS A 90 -0.62 8.05 19.89
N PHE A 91 -0.22 9.19 19.34
CA PHE A 91 -0.25 9.45 17.91
C PHE A 91 1.13 9.24 17.25
N PRO A 92 1.19 8.86 15.96
CA PRO A 92 2.45 8.61 15.25
C PRO A 92 3.34 9.86 15.07
N ASN A 93 2.78 11.05 15.24
CA ASN A 93 3.51 12.32 15.22
C ASN A 93 4.14 12.67 16.58
N GLY A 94 4.05 11.78 17.56
CA GLY A 94 4.57 11.99 18.91
C GLY A 94 3.61 12.73 19.85
N LEU A 95 2.41 13.10 19.40
CA LEU A 95 1.40 13.67 20.29
C LEU A 95 0.83 12.58 21.21
N ILE A 96 0.58 12.95 22.46
CA ILE A 96 -0.07 12.10 23.45
C ILE A 96 -1.28 12.86 23.97
N LEU A 97 -2.46 12.31 23.77
CA LEU A 97 -3.68 12.82 24.37
C LEU A 97 -3.95 12.05 25.65
N GLU A 98 -3.86 12.72 26.79
CA GLU A 98 -4.24 12.18 28.08
C GLU A 98 -5.61 12.73 28.50
N MET A 99 -6.55 11.84 28.80
CA MET A 99 -7.89 12.18 29.29
C MET A 99 -8.07 11.55 30.66
N GLN A 100 -8.42 12.37 31.65
CA GLN A 100 -8.69 11.91 33.02
C GLN A 100 -10.17 12.10 33.36
N GLY A 101 -10.77 11.12 34.05
CA GLY A 101 -12.16 11.15 34.52
C GLY A 101 -13.11 10.17 33.81
N GLU A 102 -14.40 10.31 34.07
CA GLU A 102 -15.44 9.49 33.45
C GLU A 102 -15.63 9.91 31.99
N ILE A 103 -15.27 9.02 31.08
CA ILE A 103 -15.29 9.26 29.64
C ILE A 103 -16.57 8.64 29.09
N SER A 104 -17.60 9.49 28.92
CA SER A 104 -18.83 9.12 28.23
C SER A 104 -18.63 9.13 26.71
N SER A 105 -19.40 8.29 26.01
CA SER A 105 -19.41 8.21 24.54
C SER A 105 -19.74 9.56 23.89
N GLU A 106 -20.59 10.36 24.52
CA GLU A 106 -20.98 11.71 24.06
C GLU A 106 -19.82 12.69 24.08
N ARG A 107 -19.00 12.68 25.14
CA ARG A 107 -17.81 13.55 25.25
C ARG A 107 -16.74 13.18 24.23
N LEU A 108 -16.56 11.89 23.96
CA LEU A 108 -15.65 11.42 22.91
C LEU A 108 -16.12 11.85 21.52
N ALA A 109 -17.43 11.78 21.24
CA ALA A 109 -17.98 12.19 19.95
C ALA A 109 -17.74 13.67 19.66
N ILE A 110 -17.97 14.54 20.64
CA ILE A 110 -17.72 16.00 20.53
C ILE A 110 -16.24 16.30 20.30
N MET A 111 -15.35 15.58 20.97
CA MET A 111 -13.92 15.80 20.82
C MET A 111 -13.45 15.44 19.40
N ILE A 112 -13.93 14.31 18.87
CA ILE A 112 -13.57 13.83 17.53
C ILE A 112 -14.16 14.73 16.44
N SER A 113 -15.38 15.27 16.63
CA SER A 113 -16.01 16.14 15.65
C SER A 113 -15.29 17.48 15.45
N ASN A 114 -14.55 17.96 16.46
CA ASN A 114 -13.80 19.23 16.38
C ASN A 114 -12.38 19.06 15.82
N TRP A 115 -11.97 17.84 15.48
CA TRP A 115 -10.64 17.51 14.95
C TRP A 115 -10.66 17.12 13.46
N ILE A 116 -11.85 16.99 12.87
CA ILE A 116 -12.08 16.86 11.42
C ILE A 116 -12.28 18.26 10.83
#